data_AF-A0A920QDP9-F1
#
_entry.id   AF-A0A920QDP9-F1
#
_cell.length_a   1.000
_cell.length_b   1.000
_cell.length_c   1.000
_cell.angle_alpha   90.00
_cell.angle_beta   90.00
_cell.angle_gamma   90.00
#
_symmetry.space_group_name_H-M   'P 1'
#
loop_
_entity.id
_entity.type
_entity.pdbx_description
1 polymer ?
#
loop_
_entity_poly.entity_id
_entity_poly.type
_entity_poly.pdbx_seq_one_letter_code
_entity_poly.pdbx_strand_id
1 'polypeptide(L)'
;MMNATGCHGVSTGRGAFYNPWIFKHTDHYLQTGELLPEPKFAERVRVMRRHFDLMLEVFGEKRGCLMFRKVAPWYAKRFGPAKPFNKTIVQISTRENFESALTDYLDWRQQFVSADGELIERYRQKPMMPSFMKDDDEPSDAKRKAIPVPKGPVEVW
;
A
#
# COMPACT_ATOMS: atom_id res chain seq x y z
N MET A 1 -18.09 6.21 -12.19
CA MET A 1 -19.05 5.97 -11.08
C MET A 1 -19.95 7.17 -10.88
N MET A 2 -19.42 8.34 -10.48
CA MET A 2 -20.25 9.55 -10.27
C MET A 2 -21.13 9.89 -11.48
N ASN A 3 -20.58 9.92 -12.70
CA ASN A 3 -21.36 10.15 -13.93
C ASN A 3 -22.47 9.10 -14.16
N ALA A 4 -22.24 7.85 -13.73
CA ALA A 4 -23.19 6.76 -13.95
C ALA A 4 -24.31 6.73 -12.89
N THR A 5 -24.03 7.20 -11.68
CA THR A 5 -24.98 7.14 -10.55
C THR A 5 -25.60 8.48 -10.20
N GLY A 6 -25.04 9.60 -10.67
CA GLY A 6 -25.42 10.95 -10.26
C GLY A 6 -25.13 11.26 -8.78
N CYS A 7 -24.28 10.48 -8.11
CA CYS A 7 -24.00 10.68 -6.69
C CYS A 7 -23.11 11.91 -6.45
N HIS A 8 -23.40 12.66 -5.39
CA HIS A 8 -22.65 13.85 -4.99
C HIS A 8 -21.36 13.55 -4.22
N GLY A 9 -21.16 12.31 -3.79
CA GLY A 9 -20.00 11.89 -3.00
C GLY A 9 -19.69 10.41 -3.17
N VAL A 10 -18.44 10.06 -2.87
CA VAL A 10 -17.90 8.70 -2.95
C VAL A 10 -17.17 8.37 -1.67
N SER A 11 -17.56 7.27 -1.01
CA SER A 11 -16.81 6.72 0.11
C SER A 11 -15.75 5.74 -0.39
N THR A 12 -14.51 5.91 0.07
CA THR A 12 -13.38 5.07 -0.31
C THR A 12 -12.92 4.23 0.87
N GLY A 13 -13.05 2.90 0.76
CA GLY A 13 -12.62 1.94 1.77
C GLY A 13 -11.24 1.37 1.49
N ARG A 14 -11.19 0.10 1.04
CA ARG A 14 -9.96 -0.71 0.90
C ARG A 14 -8.81 -0.04 0.14
N GLY A 15 -9.11 0.76 -0.89
CA GLY A 15 -8.10 1.46 -1.68
C GLY A 15 -7.27 2.47 -0.87
N ALA A 16 -7.89 3.10 0.13
CA ALA A 16 -7.23 4.12 0.96
C ALA A 16 -6.13 3.53 1.86
N PHE A 17 -6.24 2.26 2.28
CA PHE A 17 -5.22 1.63 3.11
C PHE A 17 -3.88 1.44 2.39
N TYR A 18 -3.91 1.17 1.08
CA TYR A 18 -2.71 0.94 0.27
C TYR A 18 -2.20 2.21 -0.42
N ASN A 19 -3.08 3.18 -0.62
CA ASN A 19 -2.79 4.44 -1.25
C ASN A 19 -3.44 5.61 -0.49
N PRO A 20 -2.83 6.08 0.61
CA PRO A 20 -3.30 7.26 1.34
C PRO A 20 -3.51 8.51 0.46
N TRP A 21 -2.79 8.62 -0.65
CA TRP A 21 -2.90 9.75 -1.60
C TRP A 21 -4.14 9.68 -2.50
N ILE A 22 -4.93 8.59 -2.44
CA ILE A 22 -6.12 8.43 -3.28
C ILE A 22 -7.08 9.61 -3.18
N PHE A 23 -7.25 10.20 -1.99
CA PHE A 23 -8.13 11.36 -1.78
C PHE A 23 -7.62 12.59 -2.54
N LYS A 24 -6.33 12.91 -2.41
CA LYS A 24 -5.70 14.03 -3.13
C LYS A 24 -5.72 13.81 -4.64
N HIS A 25 -5.48 12.58 -5.08
CA HIS A 25 -5.48 12.23 -6.51
C HIS A 25 -6.90 12.33 -7.09
N THR A 26 -7.91 11.85 -6.37
CA THR A 26 -9.31 11.95 -6.77
C THR A 26 -9.76 13.40 -6.84
N ASP A 27 -9.47 14.21 -5.82
CA ASP A 27 -9.81 15.63 -5.82
C ASP A 27 -9.17 16.38 -7.00
N HIS A 28 -7.86 16.18 -7.21
CA HIS A 28 -7.16 16.78 -8.35
C HIS A 28 -7.77 16.35 -9.69
N TYR A 29 -7.99 15.05 -9.89
CA TYR A 29 -8.58 14.54 -11.13
C TYR A 29 -9.99 15.08 -11.38
N LEU A 30 -10.81 15.23 -10.34
CA LEU A 30 -12.15 15.80 -10.48
C LEU A 30 -12.12 17.30 -10.86
N GLN A 31 -11.06 18.02 -10.47
CA GLN A 31 -10.90 19.45 -10.77
C GLN A 31 -10.25 19.70 -12.13
N THR A 32 -9.23 18.92 -12.51
CA THR A 32 -8.38 19.19 -13.69
C THR A 32 -8.59 18.20 -14.84
N GLY A 33 -9.15 17.02 -14.56
CA GLY A 33 -9.19 15.90 -15.50
C GLY A 33 -7.84 15.17 -15.64
N GLU A 34 -6.80 15.58 -14.90
CA GLU A 34 -5.46 15.02 -15.00
C GLU A 34 -5.16 14.03 -13.87
N LEU A 35 -4.44 12.96 -14.18
CA LEU A 35 -4.01 11.97 -13.18
C LEU A 35 -2.63 12.35 -12.63
N LEU A 36 -2.55 12.53 -11.31
CA LEU A 36 -1.27 12.72 -10.65
C LEU A 36 -0.40 11.46 -10.71
N PRO A 37 0.93 11.62 -10.84
CA PRO A 37 1.85 10.50 -10.79
C PRO A 37 1.81 9.82 -9.41
N GLU A 38 2.23 8.56 -9.36
CA GLU A 38 2.35 7.85 -8.08
C GLU A 38 3.39 8.52 -7.16
N PRO A 39 3.17 8.50 -5.84
CA PRO A 39 4.13 9.05 -4.89
C PRO A 39 5.43 8.27 -4.94
N LYS A 40 6.55 9.01 -4.99
CA LYS A 40 7.91 8.47 -4.94
C LYS A 40 8.18 7.73 -3.63
N PHE A 41 9.19 6.87 -3.64
CA PHE A 41 9.59 6.10 -2.45
C PHE A 41 9.80 6.98 -1.20
N ALA A 42 10.55 8.07 -1.33
CA ALA A 42 10.82 8.99 -0.23
C ALA A 42 9.54 9.58 0.38
N GLU A 43 8.57 9.96 -0.47
CA GLU A 43 7.28 10.48 -0.02
C GLU A 43 6.47 9.41 0.75
N ARG A 44 6.55 8.15 0.32
CA ARG A 44 5.89 7.06 1.03
C ARG A 44 6.49 6.81 2.40
N VAL A 45 7.82 6.85 2.51
CA VAL A 45 8.52 6.74 3.79
C VAL A 45 8.15 7.91 4.71
N ARG A 46 8.11 9.15 4.18
CA ARG A 46 7.70 10.34 4.93
C ARG A 46 6.29 10.21 5.50
N VAL A 47 5.32 9.80 4.68
CA VAL A 47 3.93 9.62 5.13
C VAL A 47 3.80 8.45 6.10
N MET A 48 4.53 7.35 5.89
CA MET A 48 4.55 6.23 6.84
C MET A 48 5.09 6.66 8.21
N ARG A 49 6.21 7.39 8.25
CA ARG A 49 6.77 7.97 9.49
C ARG A 49 5.74 8.87 10.18
N ARG A 50 5.14 9.81 9.45
CA ARG A 50 4.12 10.71 10.01
C ARG A 50 2.91 9.94 10.56
N HIS A 51 2.45 8.91 9.87
CA HIS A 51 1.36 8.06 10.36
C HIS A 51 1.76 7.34 11.64
N PHE A 52 2.98 6.79 11.71
CA PHE A 52 3.48 6.18 12.93
C PHE A 52 3.56 7.19 14.09
N ASP A 53 4.07 8.40 13.85
CA ASP A 53 4.12 9.47 14.86
C ASP A 53 2.74 9.75 15.45
N LEU A 54 1.73 9.90 14.59
CA LEU A 54 0.33 10.13 14.99
C LEU A 54 -0.24 8.95 15.78
N MET A 55 0.14 7.73 15.43
CA MET A 55 -0.28 6.54 16.20
C MET A 55 0.32 6.53 17.60
N LEU A 56 1.56 7.00 17.76
CA LEU A 56 2.18 7.12 19.08
C LEU A 56 1.54 8.26 19.89
N GLU A 57 1.23 9.38 19.24
CA GLU A 57 0.56 10.53 19.86
C GLU A 57 -0.82 10.15 20.42
N VAL A 58 -1.63 9.43 19.63
CA VAL A 58 -3.01 9.11 19.99
C VAL A 58 -3.11 7.91 20.95
N PHE A 59 -2.30 6.87 20.74
CA PHE A 59 -2.45 5.60 21.46
C PHE A 59 -1.34 5.31 22.47
N GLY A 60 -0.32 6.15 22.55
CA GLY A 60 0.90 5.89 23.31
C GLY A 60 1.80 4.85 22.62
N GLU A 61 3.06 4.76 23.05
CA GLU A 61 4.09 3.97 22.35
C GLU A 61 3.71 2.48 22.19
N LYS A 62 3.42 1.80 23.30
CA LYS A 62 3.14 0.37 23.31
C LYS A 62 1.99 -0.01 22.37
N ARG A 63 0.86 0.70 22.45
CA ARG A 63 -0.34 0.39 21.66
C ARG A 63 -0.20 0.91 20.22
N GLY A 64 0.41 2.08 20.03
CA GLY A 64 0.75 2.63 18.72
C GLY A 64 1.59 1.66 17.90
N CYS A 65 2.68 1.13 18.47
CA CYS A 65 3.50 0.09 17.86
C CYS A 65 2.68 -1.15 17.50
N LEU A 66 1.91 -1.71 18.44
CA LEU A 66 1.11 -2.92 18.23
C LEU A 66 0.11 -2.77 17.07
N MET A 67 -0.59 -1.64 17.00
CA MET A 67 -1.52 -1.35 15.92
C MET A 67 -0.79 -1.14 14.59
N PHE A 68 0.34 -0.44 14.62
CA PHE A 68 1.09 -0.09 13.40
C PHE A 68 1.75 -1.30 12.72
N ARG A 69 2.01 -2.40 13.45
CA ARG A 69 2.48 -3.68 12.87
C ARG A 69 1.59 -4.18 11.73
N LYS A 70 0.28 -3.88 11.75
CA LYS A 70 -0.65 -4.26 10.66
C LYS A 70 -0.61 -3.27 9.49
N VAL A 71 -0.31 -2.01 9.76
CA VAL A 71 -0.39 -0.90 8.82
C VAL A 71 0.91 -0.75 8.02
N ALA A 72 2.08 -0.85 8.66
CA ALA A 72 3.36 -0.65 8.01
C ALA A 72 3.61 -1.55 6.79
N PRO A 73 3.23 -2.85 6.80
CA PRO A 73 3.33 -3.71 5.61
C PRO A 73 2.49 -3.24 4.42
N TRP A 74 1.44 -2.42 4.63
CA TRP A 74 0.65 -1.86 3.52
C TRP A 74 1.43 -0.82 2.73
N TYR A 75 2.25 0.00 3.39
CA TYR A 75 3.18 0.90 2.72
C TYR A 75 4.25 0.11 1.96
N ALA A 76 4.79 -0.94 2.58
CA ALA A 76 5.84 -1.77 2.02
C ALA A 76 5.45 -2.48 0.73
N LYS A 77 4.15 -2.67 0.46
CA LYS A 77 3.66 -3.21 -0.82
C LYS A 77 4.17 -2.43 -2.03
N ARG A 78 4.52 -1.15 -1.88
CA ARG A 78 5.02 -0.28 -2.94
C ARG A 78 6.52 0.04 -2.86
N PHE A 79 7.28 -0.65 -2.00
CA PHE A 79 8.72 -0.38 -1.86
C PHE A 79 9.62 -1.22 -2.78
N GLY A 80 9.05 -2.20 -3.50
CA GLY A 80 9.79 -3.23 -4.21
C GLY A 80 10.00 -4.47 -3.31
N PRO A 81 11.14 -5.17 -3.41
CA PRO A 81 11.51 -6.16 -2.41
C PRO A 81 11.46 -5.55 -1.01
N ALA A 82 10.72 -6.19 -0.10
CA ALA A 82 10.50 -5.69 1.26
C ALA A 82 10.36 -6.81 2.30
N LYS A 83 10.79 -8.03 1.97
CA LYS A 83 10.74 -9.20 2.86
C LYS A 83 11.42 -8.95 4.22
N PRO A 84 12.67 -8.42 4.29
CA PRO A 84 13.29 -8.16 5.59
C PRO A 84 12.56 -7.08 6.39
N PHE A 85 12.13 -5.99 5.73
CA PHE A 85 11.33 -4.95 6.38
C PHE A 85 10.05 -5.53 7.00
N ASN A 86 9.28 -6.30 6.22
CA ASN A 86 8.04 -6.92 6.71
C ASN A 86 8.28 -7.88 7.89
N LYS A 87 9.42 -8.57 7.93
CA LYS A 87 9.78 -9.47 9.04
C LYS A 87 10.06 -8.69 10.33
N THR A 88 10.79 -7.58 10.23
CA THR A 88 11.20 -6.79 11.40
C THR A 88 10.07 -5.87 11.89
N ILE A 89 9.36 -5.21 10.97
CA ILE A 89 8.36 -4.19 11.29
C ILE A 89 7.15 -4.74 12.06
N VAL A 90 6.82 -6.03 11.87
CA VAL A 90 5.72 -6.69 12.59
C VAL A 90 6.07 -7.04 14.04
N GLN A 91 7.30 -6.77 14.47
CA GLN A 91 7.79 -7.08 15.83
C GLN A 91 8.08 -5.83 16.67
N ILE A 92 8.01 -4.62 16.09
CA ILE A 92 8.37 -3.37 16.76
C ILE A 92 7.60 -3.16 18.07
N SER A 93 8.28 -2.73 19.13
CA SER A 93 7.64 -2.34 20.40
C SER A 93 7.96 -0.93 20.86
N THR A 94 8.91 -0.25 20.20
CA THR A 94 9.30 1.14 20.49
C THR A 94 9.46 1.94 19.21
N ARG A 95 9.52 3.27 19.33
CA ARG A 95 9.91 4.16 18.23
C ARG A 95 11.29 3.82 17.68
N GLU A 96 12.23 3.51 18.57
CA GLU A 96 13.59 3.15 18.18
C GLU A 96 13.60 1.90 17.30
N ASN A 97 12.85 0.85 17.67
CA ASN A 97 12.75 -0.35 16.83
C ASN A 97 12.19 -0.06 15.43
N PHE A 98 11.24 0.89 15.32
CA PHE A 98 10.71 1.31 14.03
C PHE A 98 11.78 1.98 13.17
N GLU A 99 12.55 2.90 13.73
CA GLU A 99 13.61 3.60 12.98
C GLU A 99 14.77 2.66 12.64
N SER A 100 15.13 1.71 13.51
CA SER A 100 16.11 0.66 13.20
C SER A 100 15.61 -0.23 12.05
N ALA A 101 14.37 -0.71 12.12
CA ALA A 101 13.78 -1.54 11.06
C ALA A 101 13.74 -0.82 9.70
N LEU A 102 13.51 0.48 9.70
CA LEU A 102 13.51 1.30 8.51
C LEU A 102 14.94 1.54 7.99
N THR A 103 15.89 1.85 8.86
CA THR A 103 17.31 2.06 8.50
C THR A 103 17.90 0.79 7.90
N ASP A 104 17.77 -0.36 8.58
CA ASP A 104 18.25 -1.65 8.10
C ASP A 104 17.64 -2.00 6.72
N TYR A 105 16.37 -1.65 6.53
CA TYR A 105 15.71 -1.84 5.24
C TYR A 105 16.27 -0.92 4.15
N LEU A 106 16.51 0.35 4.45
CA LEU A 106 17.05 1.32 3.48
C LEU A 106 18.44 0.90 2.99
N ASP A 107 19.28 0.41 3.90
CA ASP A 107 20.60 -0.11 3.56
C ASP A 107 20.50 -1.38 2.70
N TRP A 108 19.66 -2.33 3.11
CA TRP A 108 19.40 -3.54 2.32
C TRP A 108 18.77 -3.24 0.95
N ARG A 109 17.98 -2.16 0.84
CA ARG A 109 17.30 -1.74 -0.40
C ARG A 109 18.29 -1.26 -1.46
N GLN A 110 19.50 -0.82 -1.09
CA GLN A 110 20.47 -0.23 -2.02
C GLN A 110 20.83 -1.15 -3.20
N GLN A 111 20.80 -2.46 -3.01
CA GLN A 111 21.08 -3.43 -4.08
C GLN A 111 20.00 -3.49 -5.19
N PHE A 112 18.84 -2.87 -4.97
CA PHE A 112 17.70 -2.90 -5.91
C PHE A 112 17.44 -1.56 -6.58
N VAL A 113 18.25 -0.54 -6.31
CA VAL A 113 18.05 0.82 -6.81
C VAL A 113 19.15 1.25 -7.77
N SER A 114 18.80 2.11 -8.72
CA SER A 114 19.78 2.80 -9.56
C SER A 114 20.43 3.96 -8.80
N ALA A 115 21.41 4.62 -9.42
CA ALA A 115 22.04 5.83 -8.90
C ALA A 115 21.03 6.96 -8.60
N ASP A 116 19.88 6.97 -9.28
CA ASP A 116 18.81 7.96 -9.09
C ASP A 116 17.87 7.63 -7.91
N GLY A 117 18.13 6.52 -7.18
CA GLY A 117 17.34 6.08 -6.02
C GLY A 117 16.03 5.35 -6.35
N GLU A 118 15.73 5.20 -7.64
CA GLU A 118 14.57 4.46 -8.15
C GLU A 118 14.87 2.97 -8.31
N LEU A 119 13.84 2.12 -8.25
CA LEU A 119 14.02 0.68 -8.44
C LEU A 119 14.52 0.38 -9.86
N ILE A 120 15.51 -0.51 -9.96
CA ILE A 120 15.93 -1.05 -11.26
C ILE A 120 14.76 -1.79 -11.93
N GLU A 121 14.76 -1.83 -13.27
CA GLU A 121 13.60 -2.24 -14.07
C GLU A 121 12.99 -3.58 -13.64
N ARG A 122 13.82 -4.58 -13.33
CA ARG A 122 13.38 -5.91 -12.86
C ARG A 122 12.51 -5.86 -11.59
N TYR A 123 12.69 -4.88 -10.72
CA TYR A 123 11.98 -4.73 -9.45
C TYR A 123 10.94 -3.62 -9.48
N ARG A 124 10.85 -2.87 -10.58
CA ARG A 124 9.87 -1.81 -10.76
C ARG A 124 8.46 -2.42 -10.80
N GLN A 125 7.55 -1.83 -10.05
CA GLN A 125 6.18 -2.31 -9.99
C GLN A 125 5.33 -1.63 -11.06
N LYS A 126 4.35 -2.37 -11.60
CA LYS A 126 3.34 -1.78 -12.48
C LYS A 126 2.53 -0.69 -11.73
N PRO A 127 2.09 0.36 -12.44
CA PRO A 127 1.16 1.36 -11.89
C PRO A 127 -0.10 0.71 -11.31
N MET A 128 -0.67 1.34 -10.27
CA MET A 128 -1.90 0.89 -9.61
C MET A 128 -3.08 1.24 -10.52
N MET A 129 -3.35 0.35 -11.47
CA MET A 129 -4.48 0.46 -12.39
C MET A 129 -5.74 -0.11 -11.75
N PRO A 130 -6.87 0.64 -11.73
CA PRO A 130 -8.17 0.08 -11.40
C PRO A 130 -8.50 -1.11 -12.30
N SER A 131 -9.16 -2.13 -11.76
CA SER A 131 -9.42 -3.38 -12.49
C SER A 131 -10.24 -3.21 -13.77
N PHE A 132 -11.09 -2.16 -13.84
CA PHE A 132 -11.93 -1.85 -14.99
C PHE A 132 -11.23 -0.97 -16.06
N MET A 133 -10.02 -0.48 -15.77
CA MET A 133 -9.16 0.23 -16.74
C MET A 133 -8.07 -0.68 -17.30
N LYS A 134 -8.04 -1.96 -16.90
CA LYS A 134 -7.15 -2.94 -17.52
C LYS A 134 -7.74 -3.36 -18.85
N ASP A 135 -6.90 -3.51 -19.86
CA ASP A 135 -7.30 -4.12 -21.12
C ASP A 135 -7.81 -5.56 -20.87
N ASP A 136 -8.85 -5.99 -21.58
CA ASP A 136 -9.45 -7.34 -21.44
C ASP A 136 -8.42 -8.48 -21.67
N ASP A 137 -7.33 -8.14 -22.37
CA ASP A 137 -6.22 -9.02 -22.71
C ASP A 137 -5.09 -9.05 -21.68
N GLU A 138 -5.03 -8.10 -20.71
CA GLU A 138 -4.09 -8.24 -19.60
C GLU A 138 -4.51 -9.45 -18.74
N PRO A 139 -3.59 -10.36 -18.37
CA PRO A 139 -3.91 -11.45 -17.46
C PRO A 139 -4.25 -10.84 -16.10
N SER A 140 -5.53 -10.62 -15.85
CA SER A 140 -5.98 -10.32 -14.50
C SER A 140 -5.73 -11.57 -13.66
N ASP A 141 -5.05 -11.42 -12.52
CA ASP A 141 -5.07 -12.42 -11.44
C ASP A 141 -6.52 -12.77 -11.00
N ALA A 142 -7.51 -12.06 -11.53
CA ALA A 142 -8.94 -12.18 -11.30
C ALA A 142 -9.74 -12.76 -12.49
N LYS A 143 -9.15 -13.50 -13.45
CA LYS A 143 -9.94 -14.35 -14.38
C LYS A 143 -10.44 -15.63 -13.68
N ARG A 144 -10.79 -15.57 -12.40
CA ARG A 144 -11.57 -16.63 -11.75
C ARG A 144 -13.02 -16.40 -12.12
N LYS A 145 -13.50 -17.12 -13.15
CA LYS A 145 -14.90 -17.11 -13.58
C LYS A 145 -15.89 -17.46 -12.45
N ALA A 146 -15.41 -18.10 -11.37
CA ALA A 146 -16.16 -18.39 -10.16
C ALA A 146 -15.25 -18.38 -8.92
N ILE A 147 -15.79 -18.02 -7.76
CA ILE A 147 -15.15 -18.24 -6.47
C ILE A 147 -15.13 -19.77 -6.24
N PRO A 148 -13.97 -20.41 -6.06
CA PRO A 148 -13.93 -21.85 -5.81
C PRO A 148 -14.60 -22.15 -4.48
N VAL A 149 -15.76 -22.79 -4.53
CA VAL A 149 -16.44 -23.35 -3.37
C VAL A 149 -15.72 -24.64 -2.98
N PRO A 150 -15.36 -24.86 -1.70
CA PRO A 150 -14.81 -26.13 -1.26
C PRO A 150 -15.76 -27.26 -1.66
N LYS A 151 -15.30 -28.19 -2.50
CA LYS A 151 -16.04 -29.42 -2.79
C LYS A 151 -15.68 -30.43 -1.71
N GLY A 152 -16.52 -30.53 -0.69
CA GLY A 152 -16.49 -31.56 0.34
C GLY A 152 -17.90 -32.11 0.56
N PRO A 153 -18.05 -33.29 1.17
CA PRO A 153 -19.36 -33.84 1.46
C PRO A 153 -20.12 -32.85 2.35
N VAL A 154 -21.23 -32.32 1.84
CA VAL A 154 -22.15 -31.45 2.61
C VAL A 154 -22.84 -32.25 3.73
N GLU A 155 -22.68 -33.57 3.73
CA GLU A 155 -23.34 -34.51 4.66
C GLU A 155 -22.70 -34.59 6.05
N VAL A 156 -21.65 -33.82 6.35
CA VAL A 156 -20.97 -33.85 7.65
C VAL A 156 -20.94 -32.51 8.39
N TRP A 157 -21.78 -31.55 7.98
CA TRP A 157 -22.01 -30.29 8.69
C TRP A 157 -23.37 -30.27 9.37
#